data_AF-G3XX16-F1
#
_entry.id   AF-G3XX16-F1
#
_cell.length_a   1.000
_cell.length_b   1.000
_cell.length_c   1.000
_cell.angle_alpha   90.00
_cell.angle_beta   90.00
_cell.angle_gamma   90.00
#
_symmetry.space_group_name_H-M   'P 1'
#
loop_
_entity.id
_entity.type
_entity.pdbx_description
1 polymer ?
#
loop_
_entity_poly.entity_id
_entity_poly.type
_entity_poly.pdbx_seq_one_letter_code
_entity_poly.pdbx_strand_id
1 'polypeptide(L)'
;DINLAATGLRSNILKLHYEDKATPKQRAYVSALSGGVAGGAVTRLMGGRLVPGLVVFSLLGYVGQSSYNAIDTWQMENANTTSKPFLQRMADSKWIPLKSLSDDDYRGILNEKVLSIEAEIALIDDKIGELEKLKTSGLESGNSDPAA
;
A
#
# COMPACT_ATOMS: atom_id res chain seq x y z
N ASP A 1 1.74 -10.89 -17.81
CA ASP A 1 1.72 -12.07 -16.90
C ASP A 1 3.10 -12.51 -16.39
N ILE A 2 3.85 -11.62 -15.73
CA ILE A 2 5.17 -11.93 -15.15
C ILE A 2 5.07 -12.64 -13.78
N ASN A 3 3.95 -12.44 -13.06
CA ASN A 3 3.71 -13.05 -11.75
C ASN A 3 3.53 -14.58 -11.79
N LEU A 4 3.21 -15.15 -12.96
CA LEU A 4 3.04 -16.60 -13.13
C LEU A 4 4.40 -17.32 -13.24
N ALA A 5 5.40 -16.68 -13.85
CA ALA A 5 6.69 -17.31 -14.14
C ALA A 5 7.56 -17.52 -12.88
N ALA A 6 7.61 -16.53 -11.98
CA ALA A 6 8.42 -16.60 -10.76
C ALA A 6 7.89 -17.66 -9.78
N THR A 7 6.57 -17.68 -9.60
CA THR A 7 5.87 -18.64 -8.73
C THR A 7 5.92 -20.05 -9.32
N GLY A 8 5.78 -20.18 -10.64
CA GLY A 8 5.92 -21.45 -11.36
C GLY A 8 7.32 -22.07 -11.24
N LEU A 9 8.38 -21.25 -11.34
CA LEU A 9 9.77 -21.75 -11.27
C LEU A 9 10.09 -22.35 -9.89
N ARG A 10 9.68 -21.70 -8.80
CA ARG A 10 9.83 -22.24 -7.44
C ARG A 10 9.11 -23.57 -7.29
N SER A 11 7.83 -23.64 -7.68
CA SER A 11 7.03 -24.86 -7.54
C SER A 11 7.55 -26.02 -8.39
N ASN A 12 8.07 -25.73 -9.59
CA ASN A 12 8.65 -26.75 -10.46
C ASN A 12 9.93 -27.35 -9.85
N ILE A 13 10.84 -26.52 -9.33
CA ILE A 13 12.08 -26.98 -8.69
C ILE A 13 11.79 -27.83 -7.44
N LEU A 14 10.84 -27.41 -6.60
CA LEU A 14 10.46 -28.15 -5.40
C LEU A 14 9.82 -29.50 -5.72
N LYS A 15 8.99 -29.55 -6.77
CA LYS A 15 8.33 -30.78 -7.19
C LYS A 15 9.28 -31.77 -7.86
N LEU A 16 10.15 -31.31 -8.75
CA LEU A 16 11.07 -32.18 -9.50
C LEU A 16 12.26 -32.65 -8.65
N HIS A 17 12.77 -31.80 -7.75
CA HIS A 17 14.04 -32.05 -7.07
C HIS A 17 13.89 -32.45 -5.59
N TYR A 18 12.75 -32.15 -4.97
CA TYR A 18 12.53 -32.39 -3.55
C TYR A 18 11.22 -33.14 -3.23
N GLU A 19 10.41 -33.52 -4.23
CA GLU A 19 9.13 -34.21 -4.06
C GLU A 19 8.25 -33.60 -2.94
N ASP A 20 8.24 -32.27 -2.84
CA ASP A 20 7.56 -31.48 -1.78
C ASP A 20 8.04 -31.70 -0.33
N LYS A 21 9.01 -32.60 -0.10
CA LYS A 21 9.66 -32.85 1.20
C LYS A 21 10.87 -31.94 1.47
N ALA A 22 10.87 -30.73 0.92
CA ALA A 22 11.96 -29.77 1.11
C ALA A 22 11.96 -29.22 2.55
N THR A 23 13.13 -29.30 3.20
CA THR A 23 13.39 -28.73 4.54
C THR A 23 13.25 -27.19 4.50
N PRO A 24 12.88 -26.50 5.61
CA PRO A 24 12.71 -25.04 5.63
C PRO A 24 13.89 -24.24 5.04
N LYS A 25 15.14 -24.69 5.27
CA LYS A 25 16.34 -24.10 4.66
C LYS A 25 16.37 -24.25 3.14
N GLN A 26 16.01 -25.41 2.61
CA GLN A 26 15.97 -25.67 1.17
C GLN A 26 14.89 -24.83 0.49
N ARG A 27 13.73 -24.65 1.13
CA ARG A 27 12.68 -23.73 0.64
C ARG A 27 13.17 -22.29 0.57
N ALA A 28 13.95 -21.82 1.54
CA ALA A 28 14.54 -20.48 1.49
C ALA A 28 15.56 -20.32 0.35
N TYR A 29 16.43 -21.32 0.13
CA TYR A 29 17.37 -21.32 -0.99
C TYR A 29 16.68 -21.32 -2.36
N VAL A 30 15.66 -22.17 -2.55
CA VAL A 30 14.92 -22.22 -3.82
C VAL A 30 14.21 -20.90 -4.10
N SER A 31 13.66 -20.24 -3.09
CA SER A 31 13.09 -18.89 -3.26
C SER A 31 14.11 -17.81 -3.55
N ALA A 32 15.30 -17.89 -2.95
CA ALA A 32 16.38 -16.96 -3.27
C ALA A 32 16.81 -17.12 -4.73
N LEU A 33 16.92 -18.37 -5.20
CA LEU A 33 17.28 -18.67 -6.58
C LEU A 33 16.18 -18.23 -7.56
N SER A 34 14.93 -18.65 -7.33
CA SER A 34 13.82 -18.34 -8.23
C SER A 34 13.48 -16.84 -8.23
N GLY A 35 13.53 -16.20 -7.06
CA GLY A 35 13.35 -14.76 -6.89
C GLY A 35 14.43 -13.96 -7.59
N GLY A 36 15.70 -14.37 -7.46
CA GLY A 36 16.82 -13.74 -8.16
C GLY A 36 16.72 -13.86 -9.67
N VAL A 37 16.40 -15.05 -10.19
CA VAL A 37 16.26 -15.28 -11.64
C VAL A 37 15.09 -14.45 -12.20
N ALA A 38 13.92 -14.50 -11.55
CA ALA A 38 12.76 -13.74 -12.01
C ALA A 38 12.97 -12.22 -11.88
N GLY A 39 13.45 -11.76 -10.72
CA GLY A 39 13.70 -10.34 -10.45
C GLY A 39 14.82 -9.76 -11.31
N GLY A 40 15.89 -10.52 -11.54
CA GLY A 40 16.96 -10.15 -12.48
C GLY A 40 16.48 -10.04 -13.91
N ALA A 41 15.61 -10.95 -14.37
CA ALA A 41 14.99 -10.88 -15.70
C ALA A 41 14.09 -9.65 -15.84
N VAL A 42 13.21 -9.38 -14.87
CA VAL A 42 12.33 -8.20 -14.87
C VAL A 42 13.14 -6.90 -14.84
N THR A 43 14.16 -6.83 -13.99
CA THR A 43 15.04 -5.66 -13.89
C THR A 43 15.73 -5.39 -15.23
N ARG A 44 16.18 -6.44 -15.91
CA ARG A 44 16.82 -6.33 -17.23
C ARG A 44 15.85 -5.89 -18.33
N LEU A 45 14.60 -6.35 -18.27
CA LEU A 45 13.53 -5.93 -19.19
C LEU A 45 13.14 -4.46 -19.00
N MET A 46 13.18 -3.96 -17.76
CA MET A 46 12.95 -2.55 -17.42
C MET A 46 14.15 -1.63 -17.72
N GLY A 47 15.18 -2.14 -18.43
CA GLY A 47 16.38 -1.36 -18.80
C GLY A 47 17.45 -1.26 -17.71
N GLY A 48 17.27 -1.94 -16.57
CA GLY A 48 18.24 -2.03 -15.48
C GLY A 48 19.34 -3.07 -15.71
N ARG A 49 20.33 -3.08 -14.80
CA ARG A 49 21.42 -4.08 -14.80
C ARG A 49 20.94 -5.39 -14.17
N LEU A 50 21.22 -6.51 -14.81
CA LEU A 50 20.76 -7.84 -14.37
C LEU A 50 21.35 -8.27 -13.02
N VAL A 51 22.65 -8.09 -12.80
CA VAL A 51 23.35 -8.57 -11.60
C VAL A 51 22.84 -7.90 -10.31
N PRO A 52 22.69 -6.56 -10.23
CA PRO A 52 22.08 -5.91 -9.06
C PRO A 52 20.65 -6.37 -8.80
N GLY A 53 19.83 -6.51 -9.86
CA GLY A 53 18.46 -7.02 -9.75
C GLY A 53 18.42 -8.44 -9.17
N LEU A 54 19.26 -9.33 -9.68
CA LEU A 54 19.36 -10.70 -9.17
C LEU A 54 19.72 -10.72 -7.67
N VAL A 55 20.74 -9.97 -7.26
CA VAL A 55 21.20 -9.93 -5.85
C VAL A 55 20.10 -9.42 -4.93
N VAL A 56 19.46 -8.30 -5.26
CA VAL A 56 18.40 -7.71 -4.42
C VAL A 56 17.21 -8.65 -4.31
N PHE A 57 16.71 -9.18 -5.42
CA PHE A 57 15.55 -10.07 -5.41
C PHE A 57 15.86 -11.44 -4.79
N SER A 58 17.09 -11.96 -4.90
CA SER A 58 17.52 -13.15 -4.16
C SER A 58 17.52 -12.92 -2.66
N LEU A 59 18.05 -11.78 -2.21
CA LEU A 59 18.09 -11.43 -0.79
C LEU A 59 16.66 -11.26 -0.24
N LEU A 60 15.80 -10.54 -0.97
CA LEU A 60 14.39 -10.38 -0.61
C LEU A 60 13.65 -11.74 -0.55
N GLY A 61 13.89 -12.63 -1.51
CA GLY A 61 13.30 -13.97 -1.52
C GLY A 61 13.76 -14.84 -0.35
N TYR A 62 15.05 -14.78 0.01
CA TYR A 62 15.61 -15.49 1.16
C TYR A 62 15.05 -14.96 2.49
N VAL A 63 15.10 -13.65 2.69
CA VAL A 63 14.61 -12.99 3.92
C VAL A 63 13.11 -13.21 4.08
N GLY A 64 12.32 -13.05 3.01
CA GLY A 64 10.87 -13.24 3.04
C GLY A 64 10.44 -14.67 3.38
N GLN A 65 11.14 -15.69 2.88
CA GLN A 65 10.86 -17.08 3.28
C GLN A 65 11.37 -17.39 4.69
N SER A 66 12.49 -16.80 5.10
CA SER A 66 13.02 -16.99 6.45
C SER A 66 12.10 -16.40 7.51
N SER A 67 11.54 -15.21 7.27
CA SER A 67 10.56 -14.59 8.16
C SER A 67 9.26 -15.39 8.20
N TYR A 68 8.77 -15.86 7.04
CA TYR A 68 7.59 -16.73 6.99
C TYR A 68 7.80 -18.02 7.80
N ASN A 69 8.91 -18.71 7.61
CA ASN A 69 9.23 -19.94 8.35
C ASN A 69 9.34 -19.70 9.87
N ALA A 70 9.89 -18.55 10.28
CA ALA A 70 9.99 -18.20 11.71
C ALA A 70 8.63 -17.93 12.33
N ILE A 71 7.75 -17.22 11.61
CA ILE A 71 6.38 -16.92 12.07
C ILE A 71 5.52 -18.19 12.10
N ASP A 72 5.66 -19.07 11.10
CA ASP A 72 4.97 -20.36 11.02
C ASP A 72 5.39 -21.27 12.18
N THR A 73 6.69 -21.37 12.45
CA THR A 73 7.23 -22.13 13.60
C THR A 73 6.72 -21.56 14.93
N TRP A 74 6.79 -20.23 15.10
CA TRP A 74 6.27 -19.56 16.29
C TRP A 74 4.77 -19.77 16.46
N GLN A 75 3.97 -19.72 15.39
CA GLN A 75 2.54 -20.00 15.47
C GLN A 75 2.24 -21.47 15.79
N MET A 76 3.00 -22.43 15.27
CA MET A 76 2.84 -23.84 15.63
C MET A 76 3.20 -24.11 17.10
N GLU A 77 4.25 -23.47 17.61
CA GLU A 77 4.65 -23.56 19.03
C GLU A 77 3.66 -22.84 19.95
N ASN A 78 3.10 -21.72 19.51
CA ASN A 78 2.13 -20.92 20.24
C ASN A 78 0.66 -21.27 19.93
N ALA A 79 0.37 -22.33 19.17
CA ALA A 79 -0.99 -22.74 18.80
C ALA A 79 -1.86 -23.12 20.01
N ASN A 80 -1.26 -23.40 21.16
CA ASN A 80 -1.94 -23.61 22.45
C ASN A 80 -2.19 -22.32 23.25
N THR A 81 -1.72 -21.16 22.76
CA THR A 81 -1.90 -19.85 23.41
C THR A 81 -2.69 -18.94 22.49
N THR A 82 -3.81 -18.39 22.97
CA THR A 82 -4.71 -17.45 22.27
C THR A 82 -4.04 -16.10 21.98
N SER A 83 -2.87 -16.09 21.34
CA SER A 83 -2.22 -14.87 20.88
C SER A 83 -2.96 -14.36 19.65
N LYS A 84 -3.24 -13.05 19.63
CA LYS A 84 -3.82 -12.35 18.49
C LYS A 84 -3.05 -12.69 17.19
N PRO A 85 -3.76 -12.93 16.07
CA PRO A 85 -3.13 -13.30 14.80
C PRO A 85 -2.12 -12.24 14.35
N PHE A 86 -1.03 -12.68 13.71
CA PHE A 86 0.10 -11.82 13.32
C PHE A 86 -0.32 -10.59 12.51
N LEU A 87 -1.32 -10.71 11.64
CA LEU A 87 -1.93 -9.61 10.88
C LEU A 87 -2.49 -8.51 11.79
N GLN A 88 -3.12 -8.88 12.91
CA GLN A 88 -3.64 -7.94 13.89
C GLN A 88 -2.50 -7.22 14.61
N ARG A 89 -1.41 -7.93 14.96
CA ARG A 89 -0.22 -7.33 15.58
C ARG A 89 0.54 -6.40 14.64
N MET A 90 0.55 -6.69 13.35
CA MET A 90 1.09 -5.80 12.32
C MET A 90 0.23 -4.55 12.14
N ALA A 91 -1.10 -4.70 12.07
CA ALA A 91 -2.04 -3.58 12.02
C ALA A 91 -1.96 -2.68 13.26
N ASP A 92 -1.68 -3.26 14.43
CA ASP A 92 -1.45 -2.53 15.68
C ASP A 92 -0.04 -1.89 15.76
N SER A 93 0.86 -2.16 14.81
CA SER A 93 2.24 -1.65 14.85
C SER A 93 2.33 -0.21 14.31
N LYS A 94 3.05 0.64 15.05
CA LYS A 94 3.26 2.08 14.76
C LYS A 94 3.92 2.40 13.40
N TRP A 95 4.41 1.39 12.68
CA TRP A 95 5.17 1.53 11.43
C TRP A 95 4.37 1.20 10.17
N ILE A 96 3.11 0.79 10.30
CA ILE A 96 2.25 0.48 9.15
C ILE A 96 1.19 1.59 9.03
N PRO A 97 1.20 2.39 7.95
CA PRO A 97 0.26 3.49 7.75
C PRO A 97 -1.13 3.00 7.31
N LEU A 98 -1.57 1.84 7.82
CA LEU A 98 -2.89 1.26 7.60
C LEU A 98 -3.49 0.96 8.97
N LYS A 99 -4.35 1.88 9.43
CA LYS A 99 -5.12 1.74 10.66
C LYS A 99 -6.33 0.84 10.38
N SER A 100 -6.53 -0.22 11.17
CA SER A 100 -7.80 -0.95 11.13
C SER A 100 -8.90 -0.04 11.66
N LEU A 101 -9.92 0.22 10.85
CA LEU A 101 -11.03 1.10 11.22
C LEU A 101 -12.27 0.26 11.46
N SER A 102 -12.95 0.45 12.59
CA SER A 102 -14.30 -0.09 12.78
C SER A 102 -15.32 0.73 11.98
N ASP A 103 -16.51 0.19 11.72
CA ASP A 103 -17.57 0.89 10.97
C ASP A 103 -17.98 2.20 11.67
N ASP A 104 -18.02 2.20 13.00
CA ASP A 104 -18.30 3.39 13.81
C ASP A 104 -17.20 4.46 13.69
N ASP A 105 -15.93 4.04 13.69
CA ASP A 105 -14.80 4.95 13.49
C ASP A 105 -14.84 5.57 12.08
N TYR A 106 -15.23 4.80 11.05
CA TYR A 106 -15.38 5.29 9.69
C TYR A 106 -16.48 6.35 9.59
N ARG A 107 -17.64 6.08 10.19
CA ARG A 107 -18.76 7.01 10.26
C ARG A 107 -18.37 8.31 10.98
N GLY A 108 -17.59 8.22 12.05
CA GLY A 108 -17.09 9.38 12.79
C GLY A 108 -16.22 10.28 11.92
N ILE A 109 -15.23 9.71 11.22
CA ILE A 109 -14.36 10.47 10.29
C ILE A 109 -15.18 11.07 9.16
N LEU A 110 -16.13 10.32 8.59
CA LEU A 110 -16.94 10.82 7.49
C LEU A 110 -17.78 12.02 7.91
N ASN A 111 -18.39 11.97 9.10
CA ASN A 111 -19.18 13.07 9.63
C ASN A 111 -18.34 14.33 9.86
N GLU A 112 -17.13 14.18 10.42
CA GLU A 112 -16.17 15.29 10.58
C GLU A 112 -15.81 15.94 9.24
N LYS A 113 -15.59 15.14 8.19
CA LYS A 113 -15.31 15.65 6.84
C LYS A 113 -16.50 16.41 6.24
N VAL A 114 -17.72 15.90 6.42
CA VAL A 114 -18.93 16.58 5.96
C VAL A 114 -19.09 17.94 6.64
N LEU A 115 -18.93 18.02 7.96
CA LEU A 115 -18.97 19.27 8.72
C LEU A 115 -17.92 20.29 8.26
N SER A 116 -16.70 19.83 7.98
CA SER A 116 -15.63 20.69 7.45
C SER A 116 -15.99 21.28 6.08
N ILE A 117 -16.55 20.45 5.18
CA ILE A 117 -16.96 20.88 3.84
C ILE A 117 -18.11 21.88 3.93
N GLU A 118 -19.11 21.63 4.79
CA GLU A 118 -20.22 22.56 5.00
C GLU A 118 -19.74 23.93 5.49
N ALA A 119 -18.77 23.97 6.41
CA ALA A 119 -18.16 25.21 6.87
C ALA A 119 -17.38 25.95 5.76
N GLU A 120 -16.65 25.21 4.92
CA GLU A 120 -15.95 25.76 3.75
C GLU A 120 -16.93 26.33 2.72
N ILE A 121 -18.06 25.66 2.47
CA ILE A 121 -19.12 26.13 1.57
C ILE A 121 -19.70 27.45 2.10
N ALA A 122 -20.03 27.54 3.39
CA ALA A 122 -20.56 28.77 3.98
C ALA A 122 -19.59 29.96 3.82
N LEU A 123 -18.29 29.72 4.00
CA LEU A 123 -17.27 30.75 3.80
C LEU A 123 -17.13 31.16 2.32
N ILE A 124 -17.30 30.22 1.39
CA ILE A 124 -17.31 30.51 -0.05
C ILE A 124 -18.55 31.32 -0.42
N ASP A 125 -19.73 30.98 0.11
CA ASP A 125 -20.98 31.71 -0.14
C ASP A 125 -20.89 33.16 0.35
N ASP A 126 -20.30 33.39 1.52
CA ASP A 126 -20.04 34.74 2.03
C ASP A 126 -19.15 35.55 1.07
N LYS A 127 -18.06 34.94 0.56
CA LYS A 127 -17.16 35.57 -0.42
C LYS A 127 -17.85 35.84 -1.76
N ILE A 128 -18.72 34.95 -2.23
CA ILE A 128 -19.51 35.17 -3.45
C ILE A 128 -20.42 36.38 -3.23
N GLY A 129 -21.10 36.46 -2.09
CA GLY A 129 -21.97 37.59 -1.75
C GLY A 129 -21.22 38.92 -1.67
N GLU A 130 -20.01 38.95 -1.13
CA GLU A 130 -19.14 40.14 -1.14
C GLU A 130 -18.76 40.57 -2.56
N LEU A 131 -18.35 39.63 -3.42
CA LEU A 131 -18.00 39.90 -4.81
C LEU A 131 -19.19 40.40 -5.63
N GLU A 132 -20.38 39.85 -5.41
CA GLU A 132 -21.61 40.31 -6.06
C GLU A 132 -21.98 41.74 -5.63
N LYS A 133 -21.86 42.06 -4.33
CA LYS A 133 -22.06 43.43 -3.83
C LYS A 133 -21.06 44.40 -4.47
N LEU A 134 -19.78 44.05 -4.55
CA LEU A 134 -18.76 44.87 -5.21
C LEU A 134 -19.06 45.09 -6.70
N LYS A 135 -19.52 44.04 -7.40
CA LYS A 135 -19.93 44.14 -8.81
C LYS A 135 -21.12 45.08 -9.00
N THR A 136 -22.16 44.96 -8.20
CA THR A 136 -23.33 45.84 -8.25
C THR A 136 -22.98 47.28 -7.91
N SER A 137 -22.13 47.51 -6.90
CA SER A 137 -21.65 48.84 -6.52
C SER A 137 -20.83 49.51 -7.63
N GLY A 138 -20.03 48.73 -8.37
CA GLY A 138 -19.25 49.21 -9.52
C GLY A 138 -20.09 49.57 -10.74
N LEU A 139 -21.27 48.95 -10.89
CA LEU A 139 -22.24 49.25 -11.96
C LEU A 139 -23.03 50.55 -11.69
N GLU A 140 -23.29 50.90 -10.43
CA GLU A 140 -23.97 52.16 -10.08
C GLU A 140 -23.08 53.41 -10.29
N SER A 141 -21.76 53.27 -10.21
CA SER A 141 -20.82 54.38 -10.47
C SER A 141 -20.56 54.67 -11.96
N GLY A 142 -21.06 53.83 -12.88
CA GLY A 142 -20.82 53.94 -14.33
C GLY A 142 -21.98 54.53 -15.13
N ASN A 143 -23.13 54.83 -14.51
CA ASN A 143 -24.35 55.29 -15.20
C ASN A 143 -24.73 56.75 -14.88
N SER A 144 -23.79 57.55 -14.39
CA SER A 144 -23.96 58.99 -14.12
C SER A 144 -23.04 59.84 -14.99
N ASP A 145 -23.10 59.66 -16.32
CA ASP A 145 -22.69 60.72 -17.25
C ASP A 145 -23.89 61.65 -17.48
N PRO A 146 -23.83 62.94 -17.05
CA PRO A 146 -24.84 63.91 -17.41
C PRO A 146 -24.63 64.34 -18.85
N ALA A 147 -25.70 64.29 -19.63
CA ALA A 147 -25.76 64.87 -20.97
C ALA A 147 -25.28 66.33 -20.96
N ALA A 148 -24.32 66.65 -21.85
CA ALA A 148 -23.97 67.99 -22.29
C ALA A 148 -23.56 67.95 -23.76
#